data_AF-A0A8X7U3K5-F1
#
_entry.id   AF-A0A8X7U3K5-F1
#
_cell.length_a   1.000
_cell.length_b   1.000
_cell.length_c   1.000
_cell.angle_alpha   90.00
_cell.angle_beta   90.00
_cell.angle_gamma   90.00
#
_symmetry.space_group_name_H-M   'P 1'
#
loop_
_entity.id
_entity.type
_entity.pdbx_description
1 polymer ?
#
loop_
_entity_poly.entity_id
_entity_poly.type
_entity_poly.pdbx_seq_one_letter_code
_entity_poly.pdbx_strand_id
1 'polypeptide(L)'
;MATVDESSSAKRWLPLEANPEVMNQVLSPSPFHNVSVLRSSEISVGLGLAPDEAECNDVFGLDDELLEMVPKPVLAVLFLYPITKSEEERIEQDKEIKEKVHIDKVYFMKQTVGNACGTIGLLHAIGNITSEIKLSEDRSWISSSKPLPI
;
A
#
# COMPACT_ATOMS: atom_id res chain seq x y z
N MET A 1 11.77 -41.57 -7.20
CA MET A 1 12.36 -40.91 -6.02
C MET A 1 12.91 -39.56 -6.50
N ALA A 2 12.00 -38.61 -6.71
CA ALA A 2 12.35 -37.25 -7.11
C ALA A 2 12.46 -36.42 -5.83
N THR A 3 13.56 -35.70 -5.72
CA THR A 3 13.98 -34.90 -4.58
C THR A 3 12.93 -33.83 -4.27
N VAL A 4 12.47 -33.82 -3.02
CA VAL A 4 11.75 -32.70 -2.41
C VAL A 4 12.66 -31.49 -2.49
N ASP A 5 12.31 -30.55 -3.36
CA ASP A 5 12.94 -29.24 -3.45
C ASP A 5 12.67 -28.51 -2.14
N GLU A 6 13.71 -28.16 -1.39
CA GLU A 6 13.61 -27.37 -0.17
C GLU A 6 13.06 -25.98 -0.53
N SER A 7 11.73 -25.81 -0.48
CA SER A 7 11.13 -24.51 -0.66
C SER A 7 11.61 -23.60 0.47
N SER A 8 12.42 -22.59 0.15
CA SER A 8 12.70 -21.48 1.06
C SER A 8 11.36 -21.02 1.64
N SER A 9 11.21 -21.07 2.98
CA SER A 9 9.98 -20.61 3.66
C SER A 9 9.56 -19.26 3.09
N ALA A 10 8.43 -19.23 2.37
CA ALA A 10 7.98 -18.02 1.68
C ALA A 10 7.77 -16.93 2.74
N LYS A 11 8.47 -15.80 2.59
CA LYS A 11 8.33 -14.66 3.52
C LYS A 11 6.86 -14.25 3.56
N ARG A 12 6.29 -14.20 4.75
CA ARG A 12 4.87 -13.93 4.97
C ARG A 12 4.69 -12.98 6.15
N TRP A 13 3.90 -11.94 5.94
CA TRP A 13 3.56 -10.94 6.96
C TRP A 13 2.21 -11.23 7.59
N LEU A 14 1.86 -10.47 8.63
CA LEU A 14 0.48 -10.38 9.09
C LEU A 14 -0.31 -9.51 8.09
N PRO A 15 -1.56 -9.89 7.74
CA PRO A 15 -2.37 -9.06 6.87
C PRO A 15 -2.70 -7.73 7.55
N LEU A 16 -2.60 -6.64 6.79
CA LEU A 16 -2.99 -5.32 7.26
C LEU A 16 -4.53 -5.22 7.28
N GLU A 17 -5.07 -4.72 8.39
CA GLU A 17 -6.50 -4.46 8.52
C GLU A 17 -6.91 -3.26 7.65
N ALA A 18 -8.05 -3.37 6.95
CA ALA A 18 -8.65 -2.26 6.23
C ALA A 18 -9.39 -1.32 7.20
N ASN A 19 -8.61 -0.57 7.96
CA ASN A 19 -9.07 0.36 8.98
C ASN A 19 -8.25 1.67 8.88
N PRO A 20 -8.88 2.84 8.71
CA PRO A 20 -8.18 4.12 8.63
C PRO A 20 -7.20 4.38 9.78
N GLU A 21 -7.53 4.00 11.01
CA GLU A 21 -6.62 4.21 12.16
C GLU A 21 -5.31 3.43 12.00
N VAL A 22 -5.41 2.16 11.59
CA VAL A 22 -4.26 1.29 11.35
C VAL A 22 -3.44 1.80 10.18
N MET A 23 -4.09 2.21 9.08
CA MET A 23 -3.41 2.74 7.90
C MET A 23 -2.72 4.08 8.18
N ASN A 24 -3.37 4.99 8.90
CA ASN A 24 -2.82 6.29 9.25
C ASN A 24 -1.59 6.18 10.16
N GLN A 25 -1.57 5.21 11.07
CA GLN A 25 -0.38 4.90 11.88
C GLN A 25 0.82 4.44 11.03
N VAL A 26 0.57 3.71 9.94
CA VAL A 26 1.61 3.30 8.97
C VAL A 26 2.06 4.48 8.09
N LEU A 27 1.16 5.39 7.76
CA LEU A 27 1.49 6.55 6.92
C LEU A 27 2.33 7.58 7.68
N SER A 28 1.83 8.04 8.83
CA SER A 28 2.44 9.09 9.65
C SER A 28 2.31 8.74 11.14
N PRO A 29 3.31 8.07 11.76
CA PRO A 29 3.27 7.78 13.18
C PRO A 29 3.30 9.08 13.98
N SER A 30 2.17 9.41 14.61
CA SER A 30 2.02 10.63 15.43
C SER A 30 2.92 10.58 16.67
N PRO A 31 3.63 11.66 17.02
CA PRO A 31 4.39 11.73 18.26
C PRO A 31 3.50 11.87 19.52
N PHE A 32 2.20 12.12 19.38
CA PHE A 32 1.31 12.52 20.48
C PHE A 32 0.28 11.47 20.92
N HIS A 33 0.13 10.34 20.22
CA HIS A 33 -0.74 9.24 20.66
C HIS A 33 0.08 8.12 21.29
N ASN A 34 0.54 8.34 22.53
CA ASN A 34 1.26 7.37 23.33
C ASN A 34 0.39 6.84 24.48
N VAL A 35 -0.23 5.67 24.30
CA VAL A 35 -0.13 4.61 25.32
C VAL A 35 0.24 3.31 24.59
N SER A 36 1.49 3.28 24.11
CA SER A 36 2.15 2.03 23.76
C SER A 36 3.48 2.02 24.52
N VAL A 37 3.65 1.01 25.37
CA VAL A 37 4.89 0.76 26.10
C VAL A 37 5.98 0.51 25.08
N LEU A 38 6.83 1.51 24.85
CA LEU A 38 7.97 1.41 23.94
C LEU A 38 8.92 0.32 24.41
N ARG A 39 8.92 -0.83 23.74
CA ARG A 39 10.06 -1.77 23.74
C ARG A 39 10.91 -1.50 22.51
N SER A 40 12.23 -1.53 22.68
CA SER A 40 13.28 -1.16 21.72
C SER A 40 13.31 -1.91 20.38
N SER A 41 12.28 -2.68 20.04
CA SER A 41 12.21 -3.53 18.84
C SER A 41 11.05 -3.19 17.89
N GLU A 42 10.26 -2.15 18.15
CA GLU A 42 9.20 -1.75 17.22
C GLU A 42 9.73 -0.83 16.13
N ILE A 43 9.80 -1.38 14.90
CA ILE A 43 10.00 -0.63 13.67
C ILE A 43 8.77 0.26 13.52
N SER A 44 8.89 1.55 13.86
CA SER A 44 7.90 2.54 13.47
C SER A 44 7.98 2.66 11.94
N VAL A 45 7.15 1.88 11.24
CA VAL A 45 7.07 1.85 9.77
C VAL A 45 6.33 3.12 9.33
N GLY A 46 6.87 4.29 9.62
CA GLY A 46 6.38 5.53 9.02
C GLY A 46 6.83 5.56 7.58
N LEU A 47 5.88 5.50 6.63
CA LEU A 47 6.17 5.60 5.19
C LEU A 47 6.67 6.99 4.74
N GLY A 48 6.91 7.89 5.71
CA GLY A 48 7.56 9.17 5.48
C GLY A 48 6.59 10.28 5.06
N LEU A 49 5.28 10.11 5.27
CA LEU A 49 4.30 11.17 5.03
C LEU A 49 4.44 12.25 6.12
N ALA A 50 4.57 13.51 5.71
CA ALA A 50 4.60 14.59 6.69
C ALA A 50 3.23 14.71 7.39
N PRO A 51 3.19 15.15 8.67
CA PRO A 51 1.94 15.33 9.38
C PRO A 51 0.96 16.22 8.60
N ASP A 52 -0.33 15.89 8.68
CA ASP A 52 -1.44 16.67 8.13
C ASP A 52 -1.46 16.83 6.58
N GLU A 53 -0.62 16.11 5.84
CA GLU A 53 -0.61 16.17 4.36
C GLU A 53 -1.67 15.25 3.73
N ALA A 54 -1.90 14.06 4.29
CA ALA A 54 -2.96 13.16 3.86
C ALA A 54 -3.32 12.15 4.96
N GLU A 55 -4.54 11.64 4.89
CA GLU A 55 -5.05 10.59 5.78
C GLU A 55 -6.03 9.68 5.01
N CYS A 56 -6.11 8.43 5.43
CA CYS A 56 -7.16 7.51 5.05
C CYS A 56 -8.44 7.86 5.81
N ASN A 57 -9.56 7.77 5.11
CA ASN A 57 -10.91 7.93 5.64
C ASN A 57 -11.77 6.77 5.12
N ASP A 58 -12.78 6.37 5.90
CA ASP A 58 -13.73 5.35 5.47
C ASP A 58 -14.63 5.87 4.34
N VAL A 59 -14.95 4.97 3.41
CA VAL A 59 -15.96 5.19 2.36
C VAL A 59 -17.16 4.32 2.68
N PHE A 60 -18.24 4.94 3.17
CA PHE A 60 -19.42 4.22 3.64
C PHE A 60 -20.29 3.65 2.51
N GLY A 61 -20.21 4.22 1.31
CA GLY A 61 -20.97 3.79 0.14
C GLY A 61 -20.51 4.50 -1.14
N LEU A 62 -21.11 4.12 -2.26
CA LEU A 62 -20.77 4.62 -3.60
C LEU A 62 -21.88 5.46 -4.23
N ASP A 63 -22.96 5.71 -3.51
CA ASP A 63 -23.97 6.71 -3.87
C ASP A 63 -23.48 8.12 -3.56
N ASP A 64 -24.01 9.11 -4.29
CA ASP A 64 -23.53 10.48 -4.24
C ASP A 64 -23.60 11.08 -2.82
N GLU A 65 -24.66 10.77 -2.07
CA GLU A 65 -24.85 11.26 -0.70
C GLU A 65 -23.76 10.73 0.25
N LEU A 66 -23.44 9.43 0.17
CA LEU A 66 -22.39 8.86 1.01
C LEU A 66 -20.98 9.28 0.57
N LEU A 67 -20.76 9.49 -0.74
CA LEU A 67 -19.49 9.99 -1.28
C LEU A 67 -19.20 11.46 -0.91
N GLU A 68 -20.22 12.27 -0.68
CA GLU A 68 -20.07 13.65 -0.21
C GLU A 68 -19.47 13.74 1.20
N MET A 69 -19.56 12.68 2.01
CA MET A 69 -18.96 12.63 3.34
C MET A 69 -17.43 12.43 3.31
N VAL A 70 -16.87 12.01 2.18
CA VAL A 70 -15.42 11.80 2.03
C VAL A 70 -14.73 13.16 1.86
N PRO A 71 -13.71 13.48 2.69
CA PRO A 71 -12.97 14.73 2.55
C PRO A 71 -12.33 14.88 1.16
N LYS A 72 -12.36 16.12 0.63
CA LYS A 72 -11.81 16.48 -0.69
C LYS A 72 -10.56 17.36 -0.52
N PRO A 73 -9.55 17.25 -1.39
CA PRO A 73 -9.48 16.37 -2.57
C PRO A 73 -9.16 14.90 -2.23
N VAL A 74 -9.65 13.97 -3.04
CA VAL A 74 -9.31 12.54 -2.92
C VAL A 74 -8.09 12.22 -3.78
N LEU A 75 -7.03 11.73 -3.14
CA LEU A 75 -5.73 11.47 -3.79
C LEU A 75 -5.57 10.03 -4.28
N ALA A 76 -6.13 9.06 -3.54
CA ALA A 76 -6.08 7.64 -3.87
C ALA A 76 -7.25 6.89 -3.20
N VAL A 77 -7.61 5.72 -3.74
CA VAL A 77 -8.61 4.82 -3.16
C VAL A 77 -7.99 3.44 -2.98
N LEU A 78 -8.04 2.91 -1.77
CA LEU A 78 -7.66 1.52 -1.48
C LEU A 78 -8.93 0.68 -1.37
N PHE A 79 -9.02 -0.38 -2.18
CA PHE A 79 -10.19 -1.24 -2.22
C PHE A 79 -9.82 -2.67 -1.79
N LEU A 80 -10.35 -3.11 -0.65
CA LEU A 80 -10.24 -4.48 -0.18
C LEU A 80 -11.39 -5.31 -0.75
N TYR A 81 -11.08 -6.40 -1.42
CA TYR A 81 -12.06 -7.31 -1.99
C TYR A 81 -11.61 -8.77 -1.88
N PRO A 82 -12.54 -9.74 -1.86
CA PRO A 82 -12.20 -11.16 -1.83
C PRO A 82 -11.61 -11.60 -3.18
N ILE A 83 -10.45 -12.27 -3.14
CA ILE A 83 -9.85 -12.88 -4.34
C ILE A 83 -10.59 -14.18 -4.64
N THR A 84 -11.30 -14.21 -5.76
CA THR A 84 -12.08 -15.38 -6.23
C THR A 84 -11.43 -16.12 -7.40
N LYS A 85 -10.43 -15.51 -8.04
CA LYS A 85 -9.74 -16.04 -9.23
C LYS A 85 -8.53 -16.88 -8.86
N SER A 86 -8.19 -17.84 -9.73
CA SER A 86 -6.96 -18.61 -9.58
C SER A 86 -5.73 -17.78 -9.93
N GLU A 87 -4.55 -18.20 -9.48
CA GLU A 87 -3.28 -17.50 -9.78
C GLU A 87 -2.98 -17.54 -11.29
N GLU A 88 -3.35 -18.62 -11.96
CA GLU A 88 -3.18 -18.79 -13.41
C GLU A 88 -4.01 -17.76 -14.19
N GLU A 89 -5.25 -17.52 -13.77
CA GLU A 89 -6.12 -16.49 -14.38
C GLU A 89 -5.54 -15.10 -14.20
N ARG A 90 -4.94 -14.80 -13.05
CA ARG A 90 -4.30 -13.50 -12.78
C ARG A 90 -3.07 -13.29 -13.67
N ILE A 91 -2.23 -14.31 -13.80
CA ILE A 91 -1.03 -14.25 -14.66
C ILE A 91 -1.43 -14.02 -16.12
N GLU A 92 -2.49 -14.66 -16.60
CA GLU A 92 -2.92 -14.46 -17.99
C GLU A 92 -3.48 -13.06 -18.23
N GLN A 93 -4.28 -12.53 -17.29
CA GLN A 93 -4.75 -11.15 -17.35
C GLN A 93 -3.59 -10.14 -17.32
N ASP A 94 -2.56 -10.37 -16.50
CA ASP A 94 -1.38 -9.50 -16.42
C ASP A 94 -0.63 -9.46 -17.76
N LYS A 95 -0.49 -10.59 -18.47
CA LYS A 95 0.15 -10.62 -19.79
C LYS A 95 -0.63 -9.82 -20.81
N GLU A 96 -1.95 -10.04 -20.87
CA GLU A 96 -2.82 -9.33 -21.81
C GLU A 96 -2.78 -7.81 -21.60
N ILE A 97 -2.72 -7.34 -20.35
CA ILE A 97 -2.69 -5.92 -20.03
C ILE A 97 -1.37 -5.27 -20.47
N LYS A 98 -0.24 -5.95 -20.25
CA LYS A 98 1.09 -5.44 -20.63
C LYS A 98 1.27 -5.28 -22.13
N GLU A 99 0.62 -6.12 -22.92
CA GLU A 99 0.65 -6.01 -24.37
C GLU A 99 -0.21 -4.84 -24.88
N LYS A 100 -1.20 -4.39 -24.10
CA LYS A 100 -2.22 -3.41 -24.51
C LYS A 100 -1.99 -2.01 -23.93
N VAL A 101 -1.31 -1.89 -22.79
CA VAL A 101 -1.22 -0.64 -22.02
C VAL A 101 0.22 -0.35 -21.63
N HIS A 102 0.74 0.78 -22.08
CA HIS A 102 2.03 1.32 -21.64
C HIS A 102 1.83 2.67 -20.98
N ILE A 103 2.22 2.78 -19.70
CA ILE A 103 2.11 4.03 -18.93
C ILE A 103 3.48 4.35 -18.32
N ASP A 104 4.11 5.42 -18.80
CA ASP A 104 5.48 5.81 -18.42
C ASP A 104 5.59 6.48 -17.04
N LYS A 105 4.49 7.00 -16.50
CA LYS A 105 4.48 7.85 -15.29
C LYS A 105 3.69 7.24 -14.13
N VAL A 106 3.85 5.94 -13.89
CA VAL A 106 3.23 5.25 -12.74
C VAL A 106 4.31 4.61 -11.89
N TYR A 107 4.26 4.85 -10.59
CA TYR A 107 5.03 4.09 -9.62
C TYR A 107 4.35 2.73 -9.38
N PHE A 108 4.95 1.66 -9.87
CA PHE A 108 4.46 0.29 -9.71
C PHE A 108 5.52 -0.63 -9.14
N MET A 109 5.09 -1.57 -8.29
CA MET A 109 5.92 -2.62 -7.71
C MET A 109 5.14 -3.91 -7.52
N LYS A 110 5.77 -5.05 -7.78
CA LYS A 110 5.18 -6.38 -7.58
C LYS A 110 5.18 -6.76 -6.10
N GLN A 111 4.10 -7.39 -5.65
CA GLN A 111 4.08 -8.06 -4.35
C GLN A 111 4.82 -9.40 -4.45
N THR A 112 5.87 -9.57 -3.66
CA THR A 112 6.65 -10.82 -3.57
C THR A 112 6.57 -11.48 -2.19
N VAL A 113 5.89 -10.82 -1.24
CA VAL A 113 5.74 -11.26 0.15
C VAL A 113 4.27 -11.56 0.42
N GLY A 114 3.98 -12.73 1.00
CA GLY A 114 2.61 -13.12 1.34
C GLY A 114 2.00 -12.16 2.36
N ASN A 115 0.71 -11.84 2.20
CA ASN A 115 -0.06 -10.89 3.02
C ASN A 115 0.43 -9.42 3.01
N ALA A 116 1.39 -9.05 2.16
CA ALA A 116 1.89 -7.68 2.09
C ALA A 116 1.01 -6.73 1.25
N CYS A 117 -0.14 -7.18 0.73
CA CYS A 117 -0.97 -6.40 -0.20
C CYS A 117 -1.39 -5.03 0.35
N GLY A 118 -1.76 -4.95 1.63
CA GLY A 118 -2.12 -3.66 2.26
C GLY A 118 -0.97 -2.67 2.27
N THR A 119 0.23 -3.11 2.67
CA THR A 119 1.43 -2.25 2.64
C THR A 119 1.83 -1.87 1.21
N ILE A 120 1.79 -2.82 0.27
CA ILE A 120 2.08 -2.55 -1.14
C ILE A 120 1.08 -1.55 -1.72
N GLY A 121 -0.21 -1.65 -1.38
CA GLY A 121 -1.24 -0.70 -1.78
C GLY A 121 -0.98 0.71 -1.25
N LEU A 122 -0.57 0.86 0.02
CA LEU A 122 -0.18 2.15 0.59
C LEU A 122 1.07 2.74 -0.09
N LEU A 123 2.06 1.90 -0.42
CA LEU A 123 3.24 2.32 -1.17
C LEU A 123 2.88 2.77 -2.59
N HIS A 124 1.95 2.10 -3.27
CA HIS A 124 1.44 2.55 -4.56
C HIS A 124 0.69 3.88 -4.44
N ALA A 125 -0.14 4.06 -3.42
CA ALA A 125 -0.87 5.30 -3.19
C ALA A 125 0.09 6.49 -3.02
N ILE A 126 1.01 6.42 -2.04
CA ILE A 126 2.02 7.47 -1.80
C ILE A 126 2.93 7.63 -3.03
N GLY A 127 3.34 6.51 -3.62
CA GLY A 127 4.18 6.41 -4.82
C GLY A 127 3.75 7.33 -5.96
N ASN A 128 2.45 7.38 -6.19
CA ASN A 128 1.86 8.05 -7.35
C ASN A 128 1.35 9.46 -7.05
N ILE A 129 1.36 9.91 -5.80
CA ILE A 129 0.87 11.26 -5.41
C ILE A 129 2.00 12.19 -4.95
N THR A 130 3.26 11.79 -5.09
CA THR A 130 4.44 12.57 -4.62
C THR A 130 4.53 14.01 -5.12
N SER A 131 3.86 14.36 -6.21
CA SER A 131 3.77 15.74 -6.70
C SER A 131 2.75 16.60 -5.94
N GLU A 132 1.81 15.98 -5.23
CA GLU A 132 0.69 16.62 -4.54
C GLU A 132 0.89 16.72 -3.01
N ILE A 133 1.83 15.95 -2.44
CA ILE A 133 2.06 15.87 -0.99
C ILE A 133 3.52 16.13 -0.61
N LYS A 134 3.76 16.59 0.61
CA LYS A 134 5.11 16.66 1.20
C LYS A 134 5.48 15.37 1.93
N LEU A 135 6.66 14.85 1.60
CA LEU A 135 7.29 13.76 2.34
C LEU A 135 8.28 14.34 3.36
N SER A 136 8.36 13.74 4.55
CA SER A 136 9.38 14.07 5.54
C SER A 136 10.77 13.74 4.99
N GLU A 137 11.67 14.72 4.97
CA GLU A 137 12.99 14.66 4.31
C GLU A 137 13.86 13.47 4.74
N ASP A 138 13.69 12.98 5.97
CA ASP A 138 14.57 11.96 6.57
C ASP A 138 14.13 10.50 6.36
N ARG A 139 12.96 10.23 5.74
CA ARG A 139 12.36 8.86 5.70
C ARG A 139 11.77 8.44 4.37
N SER A 140 12.06 9.17 3.30
CA SER A 140 11.45 8.93 2.00
C SER A 140 12.11 7.74 1.27
N TRP A 141 11.54 6.55 1.45
CA TRP A 141 11.89 5.32 0.72
C TRP A 141 11.81 5.50 -0.80
N ILE A 142 11.01 6.45 -1.26
CA ILE A 142 10.73 6.68 -2.67
C ILE A 142 11.96 7.10 -3.46
N SER A 143 12.83 7.91 -2.85
CA SER A 143 14.08 8.40 -3.46
C SER A 143 15.05 7.27 -3.80
N SER A 144 14.97 6.17 -3.06
CA SER A 144 15.82 4.98 -3.20
C SER A 144 15.15 3.86 -4.01
N SER A 145 13.86 3.99 -4.33
CA SER A 145 13.09 2.99 -5.08
C SER A 145 13.03 3.33 -6.57
N LYS A 146 13.21 2.33 -7.43
CA LYS A 146 13.02 2.49 -8.88
C LYS A 146 11.62 1.99 -9.26
N PRO A 147 10.77 2.81 -9.91
CA PRO A 147 9.49 2.34 -10.41
C PRO A 147 9.72 1.24 -11.44
N LEU A 148 8.88 0.20 -11.43
CA LEU A 148 8.87 -0.79 -12.51
C LEU A 148 8.03 -0.27 -13.67
N PRO A 149 8.48 -0.45 -14.93
CA PRO A 149 7.60 -0.23 -16.08
C PRO A 149 6.43 -1.22 -16.01
N ILE A 150 5.25 -0.73 -16.37
CA ILE A 150 4.05 -1.56 -16.58
C ILE A 150 4.17 -2.20 -17.96
#